data_AF-A0A957RZR5-F1
#
_entry.id   AF-A0A957RZR5-F1
#
_cell.length_a   1.000
_cell.length_b   1.000
_cell.length_c   1.000
_cell.angle_alpha   90.00
_cell.angle_beta   90.00
_cell.angle_gamma   90.00
#
_symmetry.space_group_name_H-M   'P 1'
#
loop_
_entity.id
_entity.type
_entity.pdbx_description
1 polymer ?
#
loop_
_entity_poly.entity_id
_entity_poly.type
_entity_poly.pdbx_seq_one_letter_code
_entity_poly.pdbx_strand_id
1 'polypeptide(L)'
;MEDGAQVTLANELGAVQLTAKVTADVVPGTVLAPGVWWSKLSPDGRNVNRITRQDEADMGAGAIFYDTLVTVTPVIHATTPHLEERAV
;
A
#
# COMPACT_ATOMS: atom_id res chain seq x y z
N MET A 1 2.88 6.06 -13.73
CA MET A 1 3.01 6.58 -12.36
C MET A 1 4.33 7.31 -12.25
N GLU A 2 4.39 8.36 -11.45
CA GLU A 2 5.57 9.22 -11.29
C GLU A 2 6.27 8.93 -9.95
N ASP A 3 7.54 9.32 -9.85
CA ASP A 3 8.29 9.21 -8.60
C ASP A 3 7.66 10.11 -7.52
N GLY A 4 7.52 9.60 -6.30
CA GLY A 4 6.88 10.30 -5.18
C GLY A 4 5.35 10.27 -5.18
N ALA A 5 4.69 9.65 -6.18
CA ALA A 5 3.24 9.55 -6.21
C ALA A 5 2.69 8.75 -5.02
N GLN A 6 1.57 9.20 -4.45
CA GLN A 6 0.81 8.41 -3.47
C GLN A 6 0.06 7.29 -4.19
N VAL A 7 0.19 6.07 -3.68
CA VAL A 7 -0.37 4.85 -4.28
C VAL A 7 -1.09 4.02 -3.24
N THR A 8 -2.12 3.32 -3.70
CA THR A 8 -2.78 2.27 -2.94
C THR A 8 -2.31 0.93 -3.46
N LEU A 9 -1.80 0.08 -2.57
CA LEU A 9 -1.58 -1.34 -2.82
C LEU A 9 -2.75 -2.10 -2.18
N ALA A 10 -3.41 -2.96 -2.96
CA ALA A 10 -4.58 -3.69 -2.48
C ALA A 10 -4.59 -5.15 -2.94
N ASN A 11 -5.17 -6.00 -2.10
CA ASN A 11 -5.50 -7.39 -2.38
C ASN A 11 -6.73 -7.83 -1.56
N GLU A 12 -7.02 -9.12 -1.49
CA GLU A 12 -8.17 -9.68 -0.78
C GLU A 12 -8.14 -9.43 0.75
N LEU A 13 -6.98 -9.17 1.33
CA LEU A 13 -6.81 -8.91 2.77
C LEU A 13 -7.06 -7.44 3.14
N GLY A 14 -7.01 -6.54 2.15
CA GLY A 14 -7.28 -5.13 2.31
C GLY A 14 -6.35 -4.26 1.46
N ALA A 15 -6.02 -3.08 1.99
CA ALA A 15 -5.21 -2.10 1.28
C ALA A 15 -4.35 -1.27 2.23
N VAL A 16 -3.29 -0.69 1.67
CA VAL A 16 -2.36 0.26 2.32
C VAL A 16 -2.04 1.41 1.37
N GLN A 17 -1.77 2.59 1.92
CA GLN A 17 -1.25 3.72 1.14
C GLN A 17 0.24 3.91 1.35
N LEU A 18 0.99 4.05 0.26
CA LEU A 18 2.45 4.21 0.28
C LEU A 18 2.87 5.31 -0.70
N THR A 19 4.12 5.76 -0.55
CA THR A 19 4.76 6.66 -1.52
C THR A 19 5.59 5.82 -2.49
N ALA A 20 5.34 5.97 -3.80
CA ALA A 20 6.06 5.23 -4.82
C ALA A 20 7.48 5.78 -5.01
N LYS A 21 8.49 4.89 -5.00
CA LYS A 21 9.82 5.15 -5.56
C LYS A 21 9.93 4.44 -6.90
N VAL A 22 9.92 5.17 -8.01
CA VAL A 22 10.01 4.59 -9.35
C VAL A 22 11.49 4.44 -9.72
N THR A 23 11.93 3.20 -9.94
CA THR A 23 13.31 2.85 -10.32
C THR A 23 13.33 1.66 -11.26
N ALA A 24 14.43 1.51 -12.01
CA ALA A 24 14.73 0.33 -12.84
C ALA A 24 15.41 -0.81 -12.05
N ASP A 25 15.71 -0.63 -10.77
CA ASP A 25 16.44 -1.61 -9.93
C ASP A 25 15.57 -2.77 -9.42
N VAL A 26 14.26 -2.73 -9.68
CA VAL A 26 13.29 -3.74 -9.25
C VAL A 26 12.82 -4.53 -10.46
N VAL A 27 12.61 -5.85 -10.29
CA VAL A 27 12.18 -6.74 -11.37
C VAL A 27 10.84 -6.26 -11.95
N PRO A 28 10.69 -6.14 -13.28
CA PRO A 28 9.43 -5.74 -13.90
C PRO A 28 8.26 -6.61 -13.46
N GLY A 29 7.13 -5.98 -13.14
CA GLY A 29 5.93 -6.66 -12.64
C GLY A 29 5.95 -6.97 -11.13
N THR A 30 6.98 -6.55 -10.41
CA THR A 30 7.06 -6.68 -8.94
C THR A 30 7.14 -5.31 -8.26
N VAL A 31 6.86 -5.30 -6.96
CA VAL A 31 7.07 -4.14 -6.09
C VAL A 31 7.91 -4.55 -4.90
N LEU A 32 8.79 -3.66 -4.47
CA LEU A 32 9.53 -3.79 -3.22
C LEU A 32 8.89 -2.84 -2.19
N ALA A 33 8.45 -3.40 -1.06
CA ALA A 33 7.91 -2.63 0.05
C ALA A 33 8.62 -3.02 1.35
N PRO A 34 9.33 -2.11 2.03
CA PRO A 34 10.02 -2.43 3.28
C PRO A 34 9.04 -2.86 4.40
N GLY A 35 9.24 -4.06 4.96
CA GLY A 35 8.35 -4.67 5.96
C GLY A 35 8.43 -4.07 7.37
N VAL A 36 9.41 -3.21 7.66
CA VAL A 36 9.73 -2.75 9.03
C VAL A 36 9.18 -1.35 9.32
N TRP A 37 8.25 -0.85 8.51
CA TRP A 37 7.70 0.49 8.68
C TRP A 37 6.65 0.55 9.79
N TRP A 38 6.76 1.55 10.66
CA TRP A 38 5.80 1.75 11.75
C TRP A 38 4.47 2.25 11.18
N SER A 39 3.36 1.58 11.52
CA SER A 39 2.02 1.95 11.05
C SER A 39 1.67 3.42 11.37
N LYS A 40 2.08 3.93 12.55
CA LYS A 40 1.88 5.33 12.95
C LYS A 40 2.55 6.35 12.00
N LEU A 41 3.58 5.94 11.27
CA LEU A 41 4.31 6.76 10.30
C LEU A 41 3.89 6.47 8.86
N SER A 42 2.83 5.70 8.65
CA SER A 42 2.31 5.37 7.33
C SER A 42 1.13 6.31 6.99
N PRO A 43 0.96 6.75 5.72
CA PRO A 43 -0.06 7.74 5.33
C PRO A 43 -1.49 7.41 5.77
N ASP A 44 -1.87 6.14 5.77
CA ASP A 44 -3.20 5.66 6.17
C ASP A 44 -3.20 4.91 7.52
N GLY A 45 -2.11 5.00 8.28
CA GLY A 45 -1.99 4.33 9.57
C GLY A 45 -1.79 2.81 9.47
N ARG A 46 -1.46 2.27 8.29
CA ARG A 46 -1.26 0.82 8.05
C ARG A 46 0.06 0.58 7.33
N ASN A 47 0.73 -0.52 7.66
CA ASN A 47 1.94 -0.94 6.96
C ASN A 47 1.67 -2.17 6.08
N VAL A 48 2.67 -2.55 5.28
CA VAL A 48 2.56 -3.62 4.28
C VAL A 48 2.13 -4.97 4.84
N ASN A 49 2.37 -5.24 6.13
CA ASN A 49 1.90 -6.48 6.76
C ASN A 49 0.37 -6.57 6.78
N ARG A 50 -0.36 -5.47 6.56
CA ARG A 50 -1.82 -5.47 6.39
C ARG A 50 -2.28 -6.31 5.20
N ILE A 51 -1.46 -6.39 4.16
CA ILE A 51 -1.75 -7.12 2.91
C ILE A 51 -0.91 -8.39 2.78
N THR A 52 -0.15 -8.78 3.82
CA THR A 52 0.62 -10.02 3.88
C THR A 52 -0.19 -11.09 4.59
N ARG A 53 -0.20 -12.33 4.07
CA ARG A 53 -0.89 -13.46 4.71
C ARG A 53 -0.30 -13.79 6.07
N GLN A 54 -1.19 -14.24 6.97
CA GLN A 54 -0.85 -14.67 8.34
C GLN A 54 -0.88 -16.19 8.50
N ASP A 55 -0.95 -16.91 7.37
CA ASP A 55 -0.90 -18.37 7.34
C ASP A 55 0.56 -18.84 7.33
N GLU A 56 0.75 -20.15 7.52
CA GLU A 56 2.04 -20.81 7.42
C GLU A 56 2.13 -21.62 6.11
N ALA A 57 3.35 -21.87 5.67
CA ALA A 57 3.61 -22.77 4.55
C ALA A 57 3.14 -24.19 4.87
N ASP A 58 2.60 -24.86 3.85
CA ASP A 58 2.06 -26.22 3.92
C ASP A 58 3.09 -27.25 4.42
N MET A 59 4.35 -27.09 4.03
CA MET A 59 5.48 -27.87 4.50
C MET A 59 6.36 -27.05 5.45
N GLY A 60 6.53 -27.56 6.67
CA GLY A 60 7.47 -26.99 7.64
C GLY A 60 6.97 -25.77 8.42
N ALA A 61 5.72 -25.35 8.22
CA ALA A 61 5.06 -24.31 9.03
C ALA A 61 5.82 -22.96 9.05
N GLY A 62 6.50 -22.62 7.94
CA GLY A 62 7.28 -21.38 7.82
C GLY A 62 6.41 -20.17 7.42
N ALA A 63 6.95 -18.96 7.58
CA ALA A 63 6.27 -17.74 7.15
C ALA A 63 6.26 -17.56 5.62
N ILE A 64 5.16 -17.03 5.08
CA ILE A 64 4.95 -16.82 3.64
C ILE A 64 4.94 -15.34 3.23
N PHE A 65 5.83 -14.53 3.82
CA PHE A 65 5.82 -13.06 3.65
C PHE A 65 5.97 -12.56 2.21
N TYR A 66 6.58 -13.35 1.33
CA TYR A 66 6.84 -12.98 -0.07
C TYR A 66 5.81 -13.55 -1.06
N ASP A 67 4.84 -14.33 -0.57
CA ASP A 67 3.70 -14.79 -1.36
C ASP A 67 2.55 -13.79 -1.21
N THR A 68 2.67 -12.65 -1.91
CA THR A 68 1.71 -11.55 -1.81
C THR A 68 1.51 -10.90 -3.17
N LEU A 69 0.37 -11.21 -3.79
CA LEU A 69 -0.08 -10.53 -5.01
C LEU A 69 -0.81 -9.25 -4.64
N VAL A 70 -0.54 -8.17 -5.37
CA VAL A 70 -1.17 -6.86 -5.15
C VAL A 70 -1.54 -6.21 -6.48
N THR A 71 -2.56 -5.37 -6.44
CA THR A 71 -2.83 -4.36 -7.47
C THR A 71 -2.35 -3.00 -6.97
N VAL A 72 -1.72 -2.23 -7.86
CA VAL A 72 -1.24 -0.87 -7.56
C VAL A 72 -2.08 0.15 -8.31
N THR A 73 -2.64 1.12 -7.60
CA THR A 73 -3.41 2.22 -8.19
C THR A 73 -2.98 3.57 -7.60
N PRO A 74 -3.10 4.69 -8.33
CA PRO A 74 -2.96 6.02 -7.74
C PRO A 74 -3.96 6.24 -6.59
N VAL A 75 -3.56 6.97 -5.55
CA VAL A 75 -4.52 7.46 -4.55
C VAL A 75 -5.37 8.55 -5.19
N ILE A 76 -6.70 8.38 -5.14
CA ILE A 76 -7.64 9.41 -5.55
C ILE A 76 -8.10 10.14 -4.29
N HIS A 77 -7.62 11.37 -4.09
CA HIS A 77 -8.18 12.25 -3.09
C HIS A 77 -9.48 12.84 -3.63
N ALA A 78 -10.61 12.53 -2.98
CA ALA A 78 -11.86 13.24 -3.28
C ALA A 78 -11.69 14.71 -2.88
N THR A 79 -11.88 15.63 -3.82
CA THR A 79 -11.96 17.06 -3.50
C THR A 79 -13.25 17.30 -2.72
N THR A 80 -13.15 17.68 -1.45
CA THR A 80 -14.30 18.19 -0.70
C THR A 80 -14.74 19.49 -1.36
N PRO A 81 -15.99 19.61 -1.86
CA PRO A 81 -16.48 20.90 -2.34
C PRO A 81 -16.55 21.87 -1.15
N HIS A 82 -15.91 23.03 -1.29
CA HIS A 82 -16.06 24.13 -0.34
C HIS A 82 -17.51 24.63 -0.43
N LEU A 83 -18.33 24.30 0.57
CA LEU A 83 -19.65 24.92 0.72
C LEU A 83 -19.42 26.35 1.21
N GLU A 84 -19.64 27.33 0.33
CA GLU A 84 -19.72 28.74 0.73
C GLU A 84 -20.95 28.93 1.63
N GLU A 85 -20.69 29.23 2.89
CA GLU A 85 -21.70 29.58 3.88
C GLU A 85 -22.34 30.91 3.47
N ARG A 86 -23.56 30.85 2.91
CA ARG A 86 -24.32 32.05 2.58
C ARG A 86 -24.73 32.71 3.89
N ALA A 87 -24.09 33.85 4.18
CA ALA A 87 -24.46 34.74 5.28
C ALA A 87 -25.97 35.07 5.19
N VAL A 88 -26.66 34.86 6.30
CA VAL A 88 -28.02 35.33 6.59
C VAL A 88 -27.95 36.73 7.16
#